data_AF-A0A3S9QA73-F1
#
_entry.id   AF-A0A3S9QA73-F1
#
_cell.length_a   1.000
_cell.length_b   1.000
_cell.length_c   1.000
_cell.angle_alpha   90.00
_cell.angle_beta   90.00
_cell.angle_gamma   90.00
#
_symmetry.space_group_name_H-M   'P 1'
#
loop_
_entity.id
_entity.type
_entity.pdbx_description
1 polymer ?
#
loop_
_entity_poly.entity_id
_entity_poly.type
_entity_poly.pdbx_seq_one_letter_code
_entity_poly.pdbx_strand_id
1 'polypeptide(L)'
;MVILLGLGYLLSENEKSTTLLKNQLAEAAQISEEKTRQQRNLSDYPPAVNLDDLAQTDVNVMKVFENTLTNNLTCVSLTQCKVITIKFKNINCQLASNIIGVSQLKKIATESINMTTCPTINAQSQLACEQNICTLTNNGE
;
A
#
# COMPACT_ATOMS: atom_id res chain seq x y z
N MET A 1 64.65 -21.24 -8.54
CA MET A 1 63.29 -21.84 -8.57
C MET A 1 62.32 -20.88 -7.86
N VAL A 2 61.79 -19.86 -8.56
CA VAL A 2 60.97 -18.76 -7.98
C VAL A 2 59.80 -18.37 -8.93
N ILE A 3 59.20 -19.35 -9.62
CA ILE A 3 58.14 -19.07 -10.63
C ILE A 3 56.84 -19.84 -10.30
N LEU A 4 56.60 -20.18 -9.02
CA LEU A 4 55.38 -20.90 -8.61
C LEU A 4 54.51 -20.17 -7.59
N LEU A 5 54.92 -18.99 -7.11
CA LEU A 5 54.17 -18.23 -6.10
C LEU A 5 53.31 -17.10 -6.67
N GLY A 6 53.44 -16.78 -7.97
CA GLY A 6 52.66 -15.70 -8.62
C GLY A 6 51.28 -16.12 -9.16
N LEU A 7 51.06 -17.42 -9.40
CA LEU A 7 49.81 -17.92 -10.00
C LEU A 7 48.67 -18.06 -8.98
N GLY A 8 48.99 -18.31 -7.70
CA GLY A 8 47.97 -18.41 -6.64
C GLY A 8 47.28 -17.08 -6.33
N TYR A 9 48.00 -15.96 -6.48
CA TYR A 9 47.45 -14.62 -6.24
C TYR A 9 46.43 -14.20 -7.31
N LEU A 10 46.73 -14.48 -8.59
CA LEU A 10 45.85 -14.13 -9.72
C LEU A 10 44.56 -14.98 -9.79
N LEU A 11 44.60 -16.21 -9.28
CA LEU A 11 43.41 -17.06 -9.15
C LEU A 11 42.48 -16.56 -8.01
N SER A 12 43.05 -16.12 -6.89
CA SER A 12 42.27 -15.60 -5.75
C SER A 12 41.56 -14.27 -6.06
N GLU A 13 42.16 -13.41 -6.90
CA GLU A 13 41.54 -12.15 -7.35
C GLU A 13 40.37 -12.38 -8.32
N ASN A 14 40.44 -13.42 -9.16
CA ASN A 14 39.33 -13.83 -10.03
C ASN A 14 38.15 -14.41 -9.25
N GLU A 15 38.41 -15.21 -8.22
CA GLU A 15 37.36 -15.73 -7.34
C GLU A 15 36.63 -14.60 -6.60
N LYS A 16 37.36 -13.64 -6.02
CA LYS A 16 36.76 -12.48 -5.31
C LYS A 16 35.92 -11.59 -6.22
N SER A 17 36.39 -11.31 -7.43
CA SER A 17 35.65 -10.50 -8.40
C SER A 17 34.36 -11.19 -8.87
N THR A 18 34.40 -12.52 -8.99
CA THR A 18 33.22 -13.31 -9.38
C THR A 18 32.20 -13.43 -8.25
N THR A 19 32.64 -13.48 -6.98
CA THR A 19 31.72 -13.51 -5.82
C THR A 19 30.98 -12.20 -5.62
N LEU A 20 31.66 -11.05 -5.79
CA LEU A 20 31.00 -9.74 -5.68
C LEU A 20 29.95 -9.54 -6.77
N LEU A 21 30.25 -9.93 -8.01
CA LEU A 21 29.29 -9.81 -9.12
C LEU A 21 28.08 -10.74 -8.92
N LYS A 22 28.29 -11.95 -8.39
CA LYS A 22 27.21 -12.88 -8.04
C LYS A 22 26.32 -12.34 -6.92
N ASN A 23 26.89 -11.69 -5.91
CA ASN A 23 26.11 -11.09 -4.82
C ASN A 23 25.27 -9.91 -5.31
N GLN A 24 25.82 -9.04 -6.16
CA GLN A 24 25.07 -7.92 -6.76
C GLN A 24 23.93 -8.39 -7.66
N LEU A 25 24.14 -9.47 -8.43
CA LEU A 25 23.09 -10.06 -9.26
C LEU A 25 22.00 -10.72 -8.41
N ALA A 26 22.35 -11.38 -7.29
CA ALA A 26 21.38 -11.95 -6.36
C ALA A 26 20.55 -10.85 -5.67
N GLU A 27 21.17 -9.74 -5.26
CA GLU A 27 20.48 -8.59 -4.67
C GLU A 27 19.56 -7.90 -5.68
N ALA A 28 20.02 -7.68 -6.92
CA ALA A 28 19.21 -7.13 -8.00
C ALA A 28 18.04 -8.06 -8.38
N ALA A 29 18.23 -9.37 -8.37
CA ALA A 29 17.17 -10.34 -8.62
C ALA A 29 16.10 -10.32 -7.51
N GLN A 30 16.51 -10.18 -6.23
CA GLN A 30 15.57 -10.06 -5.11
C GLN A 30 14.74 -8.77 -5.19
N ILE A 31 15.38 -7.62 -5.48
CA ILE A 31 14.69 -6.33 -5.64
C ILE A 31 13.73 -6.37 -6.84
N SER A 32 14.14 -7.01 -7.94
CA SER A 32 13.28 -7.21 -9.11
C SER A 32 12.07 -8.09 -8.78
N GLU A 33 12.27 -9.17 -8.02
CA GLU A 33 11.17 -10.06 -7.63
C GLU A 33 10.20 -9.36 -6.68
N GLU A 34 10.69 -8.56 -5.73
CA GLU A 34 9.85 -7.77 -4.82
C GLU A 34 9.05 -6.70 -5.58
N LYS A 35 9.67 -6.01 -6.53
CA LYS A 35 8.98 -5.05 -7.42
C LYS A 35 7.93 -5.75 -8.30
N THR A 36 8.24 -6.95 -8.79
CA THR A 36 7.30 -7.76 -9.60
C THR A 36 6.16 -8.32 -8.75
N ARG A 37 6.40 -8.65 -7.47
CA ARG A 37 5.37 -9.03 -6.50
C ARG A 37 4.49 -7.84 -6.13
N GLN A 38 5.06 -6.66 -5.91
CA GLN A 38 4.28 -5.42 -5.72
C GLN A 38 3.45 -5.08 -6.96
N GLN A 39 4.00 -5.19 -8.17
CA GLN A 39 3.25 -4.98 -9.42
C GLN A 39 2.16 -6.02 -9.65
N ARG A 40 2.41 -7.31 -9.33
CA ARG A 40 1.37 -8.34 -9.40
C ARG A 40 0.26 -8.12 -8.39
N ASN A 41 0.58 -7.73 -7.15
CA ASN A 41 -0.42 -7.35 -6.15
C ASN A 41 -1.22 -6.10 -6.57
N LEU A 42 -0.63 -5.21 -7.37
CA LEU A 42 -1.32 -4.06 -7.96
C LEU A 42 -2.22 -4.46 -9.15
N SER A 43 -1.87 -5.54 -9.85
CA SER A 43 -2.57 -6.03 -11.05
C SER A 43 -3.74 -6.96 -10.76
N ASP A 44 -3.80 -7.52 -9.55
CA ASP A 44 -4.95 -8.28 -9.02
C ASP A 44 -6.02 -7.36 -8.40
N TYR A 45 -5.73 -6.06 -8.33
CA TYR A 45 -6.70 -5.06 -7.90
C TYR A 45 -7.64 -4.76 -9.07
N PRO A 46 -8.98 -4.77 -8.88
CA PRO A 46 -9.91 -4.41 -9.94
C PRO A 46 -9.51 -3.05 -10.54
N PRO A 47 -9.65 -2.88 -11.87
CA PRO A 47 -9.22 -1.67 -12.54
C PRO A 47 -9.83 -0.46 -11.83
N ALA A 48 -8.98 0.52 -11.52
CA ALA A 48 -9.42 1.78 -10.94
C ALA A 48 -10.58 2.29 -11.79
N VAL A 49 -11.75 2.46 -11.16
CA VAL A 49 -12.93 3.00 -11.82
C VAL A 49 -12.51 4.30 -12.50
N ASN A 50 -12.64 4.39 -13.82
CA ASN A 50 -12.40 5.62 -14.56
C ASN A 50 -13.45 6.64 -14.12
N LEU A 51 -13.07 7.54 -13.22
CA LEU A 51 -13.94 8.59 -12.67
C LEU A 51 -14.27 9.70 -13.69
N ASP A 52 -13.59 9.73 -14.85
CA ASP A 52 -13.75 10.78 -15.86
C ASP A 52 -15.03 10.65 -16.72
N ASP A 53 -15.68 9.49 -16.72
CA ASP A 53 -16.81 9.20 -17.64
C ASP A 53 -18.19 9.18 -16.98
N LEU A 54 -18.27 9.44 -15.68
CA LEU A 54 -19.54 9.48 -14.96
C LEU A 54 -19.93 10.94 -14.72
N ALA A 55 -21.03 11.38 -15.33
CA ALA A 55 -21.74 12.58 -14.88
C ALA A 55 -21.96 12.47 -13.36
N GLN A 56 -21.19 13.24 -12.58
CA GLN A 56 -21.06 13.06 -11.14
C GLN A 56 -22.30 13.61 -10.43
N THR A 57 -23.35 12.81 -10.39
CA THR A 57 -24.43 13.01 -9.42
C THR A 57 -23.93 12.58 -8.04
N ASP A 58 -24.38 13.26 -6.99
CA ASP A 58 -23.99 12.95 -5.60
C ASP A 58 -24.18 11.46 -5.26
N VAL A 59 -25.24 10.83 -5.81
CA VAL A 59 -25.55 9.40 -5.64
C VAL A 59 -24.45 8.51 -6.24
N ASN A 60 -23.96 8.85 -7.43
CA ASN A 60 -22.95 8.05 -8.09
C ASN A 60 -21.58 8.19 -7.41
N VAL A 61 -21.23 9.40 -6.95
CA VAL A 61 -20.00 9.62 -6.20
C VAL A 61 -20.01 8.86 -4.87
N MET A 62 -21.14 8.84 -4.16
CA MET A 62 -21.28 8.07 -2.92
C MET A 62 -21.16 6.55 -3.17
N LYS A 63 -21.73 6.04 -4.26
CA LYS A 63 -21.58 4.62 -4.63
C LYS A 63 -20.14 4.24 -4.92
N VAL A 64 -19.40 5.10 -5.63
CA VAL A 64 -17.96 4.90 -5.88
C VAL A 64 -17.20 4.93 -4.55
N PHE A 65 -17.52 5.87 -3.67
CA PHE A 65 -16.94 5.96 -2.32
C PHE A 65 -17.14 4.67 -1.51
N GLU A 66 -18.37 4.18 -1.41
CA GLU A 66 -18.70 2.95 -0.66
C GLU A 66 -17.98 1.72 -1.23
N ASN A 67 -17.95 1.58 -2.54
CA ASN A 67 -17.26 0.47 -3.21
C ASN A 67 -15.74 0.56 -2.99
N THR A 68 -15.15 1.74 -3.14
CA THR A 68 -13.74 1.96 -2.90
C THR A 68 -13.39 1.68 -1.44
N LEU A 69 -14.20 2.12 -0.49
CA LEU A 69 -13.95 1.83 0.92
C LEU A 69 -13.98 0.32 1.16
N THR A 70 -15.10 -0.33 0.84
CA THR A 70 -15.35 -1.76 1.12
C THR A 70 -14.29 -2.68 0.51
N ASN A 71 -13.88 -2.43 -0.73
CA ASN A 71 -12.90 -3.28 -1.41
C ASN A 71 -11.47 -3.09 -0.89
N ASN A 72 -11.19 -1.97 -0.20
CA ASN A 72 -9.84 -1.60 0.26
C ASN A 72 -9.69 -1.60 1.79
N LEU A 73 -10.57 -2.28 2.52
CA LEU A 73 -10.41 -2.42 3.97
C LEU A 73 -9.43 -3.53 4.36
N THR A 74 -9.09 -4.44 3.45
CA THR A 74 -8.38 -5.67 3.80
C THR A 74 -6.90 -5.44 4.11
N CYS A 75 -6.37 -6.19 5.08
CA CYS A 75 -4.98 -6.13 5.52
C CYS A 75 -4.46 -7.49 5.95
N VAL A 76 -3.14 -7.70 5.82
CA VAL A 76 -2.42 -8.84 6.43
C VAL A 76 -1.66 -8.38 7.68
N SER A 77 -1.30 -7.11 7.75
CA SER A 77 -0.54 -6.51 8.85
C SER A 77 -0.94 -5.06 9.07
N LEU A 78 -0.75 -4.56 10.30
CA LEU A 78 -1.00 -3.17 10.66
C LEU A 78 -0.25 -2.15 9.78
N THR A 79 0.92 -2.53 9.27
CA THR A 79 1.73 -1.68 8.38
C THR A 79 1.02 -1.28 7.09
N GLN A 80 0.02 -2.05 6.66
CA GLN A 80 -0.79 -1.80 5.47
C GLN A 80 -1.96 -0.86 5.74
N CYS A 81 -2.29 -0.61 7.00
CA CYS A 81 -3.40 0.24 7.38
C CYS A 81 -2.93 1.68 7.54
N LYS A 82 -3.82 2.62 7.21
CA LYS A 82 -3.65 4.05 7.45
C LYS A 82 -4.98 4.68 7.84
N VAL A 83 -4.91 5.72 8.66
CA VAL A 83 -6.05 6.60 8.93
C VAL A 83 -6.11 7.67 7.84
N ILE A 84 -7.28 7.87 7.26
CA ILE A 84 -7.56 8.91 6.28
C ILE A 84 -8.70 9.79 6.79
N THR A 85 -8.60 11.09 6.55
CA THR A 85 -9.72 12.04 6.72
C THR A 85 -10.32 12.33 5.36
N ILE A 86 -11.60 12.00 5.19
CA ILE A 86 -12.41 12.31 4.02
C ILE A 86 -13.22 13.56 4.32
N LYS A 87 -13.15 14.54 3.41
CA LYS A 87 -13.84 15.82 3.54
C LYS A 87 -15.14 15.75 2.76
N PHE A 88 -16.25 15.82 3.47
CA PHE A 88 -17.56 16.10 2.90
C PHE A 88 -17.88 17.58 3.07
N LYS A 89 -18.93 18.05 2.39
CA LYS A 89 -19.34 19.47 2.41
C LYS A 89 -19.57 20.01 3.82
N ASN A 90 -20.14 19.18 4.70
CA ASN A 90 -20.60 19.56 6.02
C ASN A 90 -19.88 18.83 7.17
N ILE A 91 -19.04 17.83 6.90
CA ILE A 91 -18.38 17.02 7.92
C ILE A 91 -17.08 16.40 7.42
N ASN A 92 -16.13 16.16 8.32
CA ASN A 92 -14.90 15.40 8.04
C ASN A 92 -14.99 14.03 8.70
N CYS A 93 -15.00 12.96 7.91
CA CYS A 93 -14.97 11.59 8.44
C CYS A 93 -13.53 11.09 8.52
N GLN A 94 -13.11 10.62 9.69
CA GLN A 94 -11.88 9.83 9.80
C GLN A 94 -12.22 8.35 9.65
N LEU A 95 -11.38 7.59 8.95
CA LEU A 95 -11.62 6.19 8.61
C LEU A 95 -10.28 5.45 8.61
N ALA A 96 -10.29 4.15 8.90
CA ALA A 96 -9.17 3.26 8.60
C ALA A 96 -9.38 2.59 7.24
N SER A 97 -8.30 2.49 6.46
CA SER A 97 -8.28 1.80 5.17
C SER A 97 -6.87 1.29 4.89
N ASN A 98 -6.74 0.33 3.99
CA ASN A 98 -5.41 -0.03 3.49
C ASN A 98 -4.80 1.10 2.64
N ILE A 99 -3.49 1.02 2.36
CA ILE A 99 -2.75 2.04 1.61
C ILE A 99 -3.36 2.30 0.21
N ILE A 100 -3.88 1.27 -0.45
CA ILE A 100 -4.49 1.38 -1.79
C ILE A 100 -5.78 2.19 -1.69
N GLY A 101 -6.65 1.85 -0.73
CA GLY A 101 -7.91 2.55 -0.49
C GLY A 101 -7.68 4.00 -0.13
N VAL A 102 -6.70 4.31 0.71
CA VAL A 102 -6.34 5.71 1.01
C VAL A 102 -6.00 6.49 -0.26
N SER A 103 -5.29 5.89 -1.21
CA SER A 103 -4.95 6.53 -2.48
C SER A 103 -6.19 6.74 -3.38
N GLN A 104 -7.08 5.76 -3.43
CA GLN A 104 -8.29 5.81 -4.25
C GLN A 104 -9.34 6.77 -3.66
N LEU A 105 -9.58 6.71 -2.35
CA LEU A 105 -10.56 7.55 -1.64
C LEU A 105 -10.22 9.04 -1.75
N LYS A 106 -8.94 9.42 -1.76
CA LYS A 106 -8.50 10.81 -1.97
C LYS A 106 -8.88 11.39 -3.34
N LYS A 107 -9.11 10.54 -4.33
CA LYS A 107 -9.46 10.96 -5.70
C LYS A 107 -10.95 11.15 -5.89
N ILE A 108 -11.77 10.76 -4.91
CA ILE A 108 -13.22 10.85 -4.99
C ILE A 108 -13.65 12.25 -4.54
N ALA A 109 -14.36 12.97 -5.40
CA ALA A 109 -14.83 14.34 -5.19
C ALA A 109 -16.01 14.40 -4.20
N THR A 110 -15.76 14.06 -2.93
CA THR A 110 -16.75 14.02 -1.84
C THR A 110 -17.07 15.41 -1.26
N GLU A 111 -16.29 16.44 -1.60
CA GLU A 111 -16.35 17.77 -1.00
C GLU A 111 -17.65 18.53 -1.30
N SER A 112 -18.37 18.16 -2.37
CA SER A 112 -19.68 18.73 -2.71
C SER A 112 -20.86 18.04 -2.02
N ILE A 113 -20.64 16.86 -1.43
CA ILE A 113 -21.69 15.98 -0.93
C ILE A 113 -21.95 16.25 0.54
N ASN A 114 -23.22 16.33 0.92
CA ASN A 114 -23.63 16.35 2.32
C ASN A 114 -23.66 14.92 2.88
N MET A 115 -22.98 14.71 4.01
CA MET A 115 -23.03 13.46 4.75
C MET A 115 -23.82 13.66 6.05
N THR A 116 -24.73 12.74 6.36
CA THR A 116 -25.60 12.89 7.55
C THR A 116 -24.83 12.66 8.84
N THR A 117 -23.98 11.63 8.88
CA THR A 117 -23.20 11.25 10.06
C THR A 117 -21.90 10.55 9.65
N CYS A 118 -20.87 10.66 10.48
CA CYS A 118 -19.66 9.83 10.42
C CYS A 118 -19.58 8.99 11.70
N PRO A 119 -18.92 7.82 11.67
CA PRO A 119 -18.54 7.12 12.89
C PRO A 119 -17.73 8.05 13.80
N THR A 120 -18.09 8.09 15.08
CA THR A 120 -17.33 8.84 16.08
C THR A 120 -16.05 8.08 16.41
N ILE A 121 -14.91 8.74 16.21
CA ILE A 121 -13.62 8.20 16.58
C ILE A 121 -13.22 8.78 17.93
N ASN A 122 -12.91 7.90 18.87
CA ASN A 122 -12.40 8.29 20.16
C ASN A 122 -10.95 8.77 19.98
N ALA A 123 -10.54 9.79 20.73
CA ALA A 123 -9.15 10.26 20.73
C ALA A 123 -8.14 9.16 21.14
N GLN A 124 -8.60 8.10 21.83
CA GLN A 124 -7.80 6.94 22.22
C GLN A 124 -7.80 5.81 21.19
N SER A 125 -8.54 5.95 20.08
CA SER A 125 -8.59 4.90 19.06
C SER A 125 -7.21 4.71 18.43
N GLN A 126 -6.77 3.45 18.35
CA GLN A 126 -5.54 3.04 17.68
C GLN A 126 -5.89 2.29 16.40
N LEU A 127 -4.99 2.39 15.43
CA LEU A 127 -5.12 1.67 14.19
C LEU A 127 -4.78 0.19 14.44
N ALA A 128 -5.64 -0.70 13.95
CA ALA A 128 -5.46 -2.14 14.07
C ALA A 128 -5.75 -2.84 12.74
N CYS A 129 -5.21 -4.04 12.58
CA CYS A 129 -5.59 -4.99 11.53
C CYS A 129 -6.26 -6.18 12.22
N GLU A 130 -7.59 -6.11 12.37
CA GLU A 130 -8.36 -7.14 13.07
C GLU A 130 -9.23 -7.88 12.07
N GLN A 131 -9.23 -9.22 12.16
CA GLN A 131 -9.99 -10.07 11.23
C GLN A 131 -9.66 -9.79 9.74
N ASN A 132 -8.40 -9.42 9.46
CA ASN A 132 -7.92 -8.98 8.15
C ASN A 132 -8.55 -7.68 7.63
N ILE A 133 -9.05 -6.82 8.51
CA ILE A 133 -9.70 -5.55 8.19
C ILE A 133 -9.00 -4.41 8.96
N CYS A 134 -8.64 -3.34 8.25
CA CYS A 134 -8.13 -2.11 8.83
C CYS A 134 -9.25 -1.43 9.64
N THR A 135 -9.05 -1.29 10.94
CA THR A 135 -10.04 -0.74 11.85
C THR A 135 -9.41 0.25 12.83
N LEU A 136 -10.25 1.05 13.48
CA LEU A 136 -9.89 1.90 14.61
C LEU A 136 -10.48 1.27 15.87
N THR A 137 -9.63 0.72 16.72
CA THR A 137 -10.04 0.08 17.98
C THR A 137 -9.71 0.97 19.16
N ASN A 138 -10.58 1.00 20.16
CA ASN A 138 -10.28 1.67 21.41
C ASN A 138 -9.51 0.68 22.28
N ASN A 139 -8.24 0.98 22.59
CA ASN A 139 -7.52 0.20 23.60
C ASN A 139 -8.11 0.56 24.98
N GLY A 140 -9.18 -0.15 25.36
CA GLY A 140 -9.95 0.10 26.56
C GLY A 140 -11.01 -0.95 26.89
N GLU A 141 -10.96 -2.14 26.28
CA GLU A 141 -11.66 -3.36 26.72
C GLU A 141 -10.73 -4.57 26.60
#